data_AF-A0A239QP18-F1
#
_entry.id   AF-A0A239QP18-F1
#
_cell.length_a   1.000
_cell.length_b   1.000
_cell.length_c   1.000
_cell.angle_alpha   90.00
_cell.angle_beta   90.00
_cell.angle_gamma   90.00
#
_symmetry.space_group_name_H-M   'P 1'
#
loop_
_entity.id
_entity.type
_entity.pdbx_description
1 polymer ?
#
loop_
_entity_poly.entity_id
_entity_poly.type
_entity_poly.pdbx_seq_one_letter_code
_entity_poly.pdbx_strand_id
1 'polypeptide(L)'
;MITPDALIAKFRQALDEHWGYIWGTAGEAWTEAKQKELEKTTDSSRAQGRKYGNKWIGHTVADCSGLFSWAFKKLGGTMYHGSDTMYRKYCVNKGELNKGKRTDQGTLKPGTAVFVWNGSNYSHVGLYAGDGIVIEAMGTIKGVTTTKVSAGKWTHWGELTGVEYNSEFRIHNSELNGVRERKTIRKGSRGASVRECQTLLEQAGYSVGTYGIDGEFGKDTLAAVKAFQQDHGLKVDGIVGPKTWAALTEGRGGDES
;
A
#
# COMPACT_ATOMS: atom_id res chain seq x y z
N MET A 1 -1.81 17.70 2.40
CA MET A 1 -1.51 16.44 3.11
C MET A 1 -1.51 15.33 2.07
N ILE A 2 -0.55 14.40 2.13
CA ILE A 2 -0.48 13.27 1.22
C ILE A 2 -1.47 12.20 1.69
N THR A 3 -2.36 11.74 0.82
CA THR A 3 -3.24 10.60 1.16
C THR A 3 -2.49 9.28 1.05
N PRO A 4 -2.80 8.26 1.88
CA PRO A 4 -2.23 6.91 1.73
C PRO A 4 -2.36 6.34 0.31
N ASP A 5 -3.52 6.49 -0.33
CA ASP A 5 -3.77 5.97 -1.68
C ASP A 5 -2.85 6.59 -2.73
N ALA A 6 -2.65 7.92 -2.68
CA ALA A 6 -1.73 8.60 -3.59
C ALA A 6 -0.28 8.15 -3.38
N LEU A 7 0.13 7.91 -2.13
CA LEU A 7 1.46 7.39 -1.81
C LEU A 7 1.63 5.95 -2.35
N ILE A 8 0.66 5.07 -2.09
CA ILE A 8 0.65 3.71 -2.61
C ILE A 8 0.65 3.70 -4.13
N ALA A 9 -0.11 4.59 -4.78
CA ALA A 9 -0.14 4.71 -6.24
C ALA A 9 1.25 5.04 -6.82
N LYS A 10 2.06 5.85 -6.13
CA LYS A 10 3.45 6.10 -6.56
C LYS A 10 4.35 4.88 -6.39
N PHE A 11 4.17 4.11 -5.33
CA PHE A 11 4.91 2.85 -5.16
C PHE A 11 4.51 1.80 -6.20
N ARG A 12 3.21 1.72 -6.53
CA ARG A 12 2.72 0.86 -7.62
C ARG A 12 3.26 1.30 -8.98
N GLN A 13 3.31 2.60 -9.26
CA GLN A 13 3.95 3.11 -10.47
C GLN A 13 5.39 2.61 -10.61
N ALA A 14 6.19 2.70 -9.55
CA ALA A 14 7.58 2.21 -9.58
C ALA A 14 7.68 0.69 -9.76
N LEU A 15 6.73 -0.07 -9.19
CA LEU A 15 6.62 -1.52 -9.37
C LEU A 15 6.27 -1.89 -10.82
N ASP A 16 5.26 -1.23 -11.39
CA ASP A 16 4.73 -1.49 -12.74
C ASP A 16 5.74 -1.07 -13.82
N GLU A 17 6.51 0.00 -13.57
CA GLU A 17 7.60 0.44 -14.44
C GLU A 17 8.90 -0.37 -14.24
N HIS A 18 8.87 -1.44 -13.43
CA HIS A 18 10.01 -2.32 -13.14
C HIS A 18 11.27 -1.55 -12.72
N TRP A 19 11.12 -0.64 -11.76
CA TRP A 19 12.24 0.14 -11.26
C TRP A 19 13.32 -0.74 -10.65
N GLY A 20 14.56 -0.37 -10.93
CA GLY A 20 15.74 -1.00 -10.34
C GLY A 20 16.08 -0.50 -8.95
N TYR A 21 17.13 -1.08 -8.38
CA TYR A 21 17.71 -0.64 -7.12
C TYR A 21 19.18 -0.34 -7.32
N ILE A 22 19.58 0.86 -6.92
CA ILE A 22 20.98 1.25 -6.72
C ILE A 22 21.03 2.02 -5.40
N TRP A 23 21.92 1.64 -4.48
CA TRP A 23 22.05 2.33 -3.19
C TRP A 23 22.32 3.82 -3.39
N GLY A 24 21.74 4.72 -2.59
CA GLY A 24 21.98 6.16 -2.70
C GLY A 24 21.23 6.86 -3.85
N THR A 25 20.28 6.18 -4.51
CA THR A 25 19.48 6.75 -5.61
C THR A 25 18.03 6.99 -5.19
N ALA A 26 17.35 7.95 -5.83
CA ALA A 26 16.01 8.41 -5.46
C ALA A 26 15.14 8.75 -6.69
N GLY A 27 14.98 7.79 -7.59
CA GLY A 27 14.05 7.87 -8.73
C GLY A 27 14.62 8.55 -9.96
N GLU A 28 15.93 8.50 -10.15
CA GLU A 28 16.59 8.93 -11.38
C GLU A 28 16.79 7.77 -12.37
N ALA A 29 16.86 8.11 -13.67
CA ALA A 29 17.23 7.15 -14.72
C ALA A 29 18.67 6.66 -14.54
N TRP A 30 18.89 5.36 -14.66
CA TRP A 30 20.22 4.75 -14.64
C TRP A 30 20.76 4.61 -16.06
N THR A 31 21.91 5.20 -16.32
CA THR A 31 22.52 5.25 -17.66
C THR A 31 23.89 4.59 -17.66
N GLU A 32 24.40 4.23 -18.84
CA GLU A 32 25.78 3.75 -18.99
C GLU A 32 26.80 4.70 -18.37
N ALA A 33 26.62 6.01 -18.54
CA ALA A 33 27.50 7.02 -17.96
C ALA A 33 27.49 6.94 -16.42
N LYS A 34 26.32 6.86 -15.79
CA LYS A 34 26.20 6.74 -14.33
C LYS A 34 26.81 5.44 -13.81
N GLN A 35 26.64 4.35 -14.53
CA GLN A 35 27.24 3.07 -14.19
C GLN A 35 28.77 3.12 -14.28
N LYS A 36 29.34 3.71 -15.34
CA LYS A 36 30.79 3.93 -15.48
C LYS A 36 31.35 4.83 -14.38
N GLU A 37 30.63 5.89 -14.01
CA GLU A 37 31.04 6.73 -12.87
C GLU A 37 31.00 5.95 -11.54
N LEU A 38 29.98 5.10 -11.34
CA LEU A 38 29.88 4.24 -10.16
C LEU A 38 31.06 3.26 -10.07
N GLU A 39 31.48 2.68 -11.19
CA GLU A 39 32.59 1.72 -11.29
C GLU A 39 33.95 2.33 -10.88
N LYS A 40 34.12 3.64 -11.00
CA LYS A 40 35.33 4.36 -10.53
C LYS A 40 35.41 4.51 -9.02
N THR A 41 34.30 4.33 -8.30
CA THR A 41 34.25 4.55 -6.86
C THR A 41 34.86 3.37 -6.09
N THR A 42 35.61 3.64 -5.02
CA THR A 42 36.16 2.62 -4.12
C THR A 42 35.32 2.40 -2.86
N ASP A 43 34.26 3.18 -2.67
CA ASP A 43 33.35 3.08 -1.53
C ASP A 43 32.73 1.66 -1.47
N SER A 44 32.89 0.99 -0.33
CA SER A 44 32.39 -0.37 -0.12
C SER A 44 30.87 -0.43 -0.10
N SER A 45 30.17 0.64 0.33
CA SER A 45 28.71 0.73 0.29
C SER A 45 28.15 0.64 -1.13
N ARG A 46 28.97 1.01 -2.11
CA ARG A 46 28.64 1.04 -3.54
C ARG A 46 28.95 -0.27 -4.27
N ALA A 47 29.57 -1.26 -3.61
CA ALA A 47 30.04 -2.51 -4.23
C ALA A 47 28.94 -3.29 -4.96
N GLN A 48 27.75 -3.38 -4.38
CA GLN A 48 26.60 -4.06 -4.99
C GLN A 48 26.15 -3.37 -6.28
N GLY A 49 26.17 -2.03 -6.32
CA GLY A 49 25.81 -1.27 -7.50
C GLY A 49 26.85 -1.42 -8.61
N ARG A 50 28.15 -1.44 -8.28
CA ARG A 50 29.21 -1.75 -9.27
C ARG A 50 29.00 -3.13 -9.89
N LYS A 51 28.77 -4.15 -9.06
CA LYS A 51 28.66 -5.55 -9.53
C LYS A 51 27.40 -5.81 -10.35
N TYR A 52 26.27 -5.24 -9.97
CA TYR A 52 24.96 -5.63 -10.52
C TYR A 52 24.21 -4.49 -11.22
N GLY A 53 24.75 -3.26 -11.24
CA GLY A 53 24.03 -2.09 -11.73
C GLY A 53 23.86 -2.03 -13.25
N ASN A 54 24.72 -2.70 -14.02
CA ASN A 54 24.62 -2.76 -15.49
C ASN A 54 23.24 -3.21 -15.99
N LYS A 55 22.59 -4.15 -15.29
CA LYS A 55 21.28 -4.66 -15.70
C LYS A 55 20.13 -3.64 -15.56
N TRP A 56 20.36 -2.55 -14.82
CA TRP A 56 19.36 -1.50 -14.62
C TRP A 56 19.56 -0.33 -15.57
N ILE A 57 20.53 -0.38 -16.49
CA ILE A 57 20.69 0.65 -17.52
C ILE A 57 19.40 0.74 -18.33
N GLY A 58 18.89 1.96 -18.51
CA GLY A 58 17.61 2.24 -19.17
C GLY A 58 16.40 2.21 -18.23
N HIS A 59 16.56 1.77 -16.98
CA HIS A 59 15.51 1.79 -15.96
C HIS A 59 15.67 2.99 -15.02
N THR A 60 14.57 3.36 -14.36
CA THR A 60 14.63 4.23 -13.19
C THR A 60 15.08 3.44 -11.97
N VAL A 61 15.91 4.02 -11.11
CA VAL A 61 16.44 3.36 -9.91
C VAL A 61 16.18 4.16 -8.65
N ALA A 62 15.88 3.44 -7.56
CA ALA A 62 15.82 4.00 -6.23
C ALA A 62 16.26 2.96 -5.20
N ASP A 63 16.88 3.38 -4.10
CA ASP A 63 16.97 2.49 -2.93
C ASP A 63 15.69 2.53 -2.09
N CYS A 64 15.67 1.76 -0.99
CA CYS A 64 14.47 1.60 -0.17
C CYS A 64 13.91 2.92 0.34
N SER A 65 14.75 3.77 0.92
CA SER A 65 14.34 5.10 1.40
C SER A 65 14.29 6.16 0.30
N GLY A 66 15.05 5.99 -0.77
CA GLY A 66 15.01 6.87 -1.94
C GLY A 66 13.69 6.79 -2.68
N LEU A 67 13.06 5.61 -2.71
CA LEU A 67 11.71 5.43 -3.26
C LEU A 67 10.67 6.25 -2.49
N PHE A 68 10.77 6.31 -1.16
CA PHE A 68 9.92 7.20 -0.35
C PHE A 68 10.21 8.66 -0.64
N SER A 69 11.49 9.07 -0.68
CA SER A 69 11.87 10.46 -0.95
C SER A 69 11.33 10.94 -2.30
N TRP A 70 11.47 10.12 -3.34
CA TRP A 70 10.89 10.38 -4.66
C TRP A 70 9.36 10.50 -4.61
N ALA A 71 8.68 9.54 -3.99
CA ALA A 71 7.22 9.53 -3.94
C ALA A 71 6.67 10.77 -3.21
N PHE A 72 7.26 11.13 -2.07
CA PHE A 72 6.91 12.34 -1.33
C PHE A 72 7.13 13.59 -2.18
N LYS A 73 8.28 13.71 -2.84
CA LYS A 73 8.58 14.85 -3.73
C LYS A 73 7.56 14.97 -4.86
N LYS A 74 7.14 13.86 -5.47
CA LYS A 74 6.12 13.87 -6.53
C LYS A 74 4.72 14.25 -6.04
N LEU A 75 4.47 14.12 -4.74
CA LEU A 75 3.19 14.46 -4.11
C LEU A 75 3.25 15.80 -3.36
N GLY A 76 4.28 16.62 -3.60
CA GLY A 76 4.45 17.94 -3.00
C GLY A 76 4.95 17.94 -1.55
N GLY A 77 5.38 16.78 -1.03
CA GLY A 77 6.02 16.64 0.27
C GLY A 77 7.54 16.59 0.18
N THR A 78 8.20 16.53 1.33
CA THR A 78 9.66 16.34 1.42
C THR A 78 9.96 15.28 2.47
N MET A 79 10.90 14.38 2.16
CA MET A 79 11.37 13.36 3.08
C MET A 79 12.86 13.11 2.86
N TYR A 80 13.60 13.03 3.97
CA TYR A 80 15.03 12.76 3.93
C TYR A 80 15.32 11.32 3.52
N HIS A 81 16.42 11.13 2.81
CA HIS A 81 16.88 9.84 2.32
C HIS A 81 17.64 9.07 3.43
N GLY A 82 17.06 7.98 3.91
CA GLY A 82 17.68 7.06 4.88
C GLY A 82 16.65 6.45 5.84
N SER A 83 16.54 5.11 5.88
CA SER A 83 15.50 4.39 6.65
C SER A 83 15.54 4.66 8.16
N ASP A 84 16.74 4.76 8.76
CA ASP A 84 16.88 5.10 10.18
C ASP A 84 16.43 6.53 10.49
N THR A 85 16.78 7.47 9.61
CA THR A 85 16.31 8.86 9.73
C THR A 85 14.80 8.95 9.56
N MET A 86 14.23 8.21 8.59
CA MET A 86 12.79 8.12 8.40
C MET A 86 12.08 7.65 9.67
N TYR A 87 12.51 6.53 10.25
CA TYR A 87 11.87 6.01 11.46
C TYR A 87 11.96 6.98 12.65
N ARG A 88 13.13 7.58 12.86
CA ARG A 88 13.37 8.45 14.02
C ARG A 88 12.67 9.78 13.89
N LYS A 89 12.75 10.44 12.74
CA LYS A 89 12.29 11.83 12.55
C LYS A 89 10.92 11.95 11.87
N TYR A 90 10.59 11.02 10.99
CA TYR A 90 9.40 11.13 10.13
C TYR A 90 8.28 10.17 10.50
N CYS A 91 8.44 9.30 11.49
CA CYS A 91 7.33 8.50 12.01
C CYS A 91 6.72 9.16 13.24
N VAL A 92 5.44 9.56 13.15
CA VAL A 92 4.66 10.22 14.22
C VAL A 92 4.06 9.21 15.19
N ASN A 93 3.47 8.14 14.67
CA ASN A 93 3.07 6.95 15.43
C ASN A 93 3.92 5.79 14.95
N LYS A 94 4.43 4.97 15.87
CA LYS A 94 5.32 3.86 15.54
C LYS A 94 5.34 2.83 16.65
N GLY A 95 5.77 1.62 16.30
CA GLY A 95 5.88 0.52 17.24
C GLY A 95 6.45 -0.72 16.58
N GLU A 96 6.35 -1.84 17.28
CA GLU A 96 6.90 -3.11 16.84
C GLU A 96 5.88 -3.94 16.04
N LEU A 97 6.43 -4.80 15.19
CA LEU A 97 5.70 -5.83 14.46
C LEU A 97 6.19 -7.21 14.90
N ASN A 98 5.26 -8.13 15.08
CA ASN A 98 5.52 -9.55 15.23
C ASN A 98 4.78 -10.32 14.12
N LYS A 99 5.52 -10.94 13.21
CA LYS A 99 4.99 -11.71 12.06
C LYS A 99 3.91 -10.95 11.28
N GLY A 100 4.10 -9.64 11.10
CA GLY A 100 3.21 -8.77 10.34
C GLY A 100 2.03 -8.19 11.11
N LYS A 101 1.91 -8.47 12.41
CA LYS A 101 0.91 -7.88 13.31
C LYS A 101 1.55 -6.84 14.21
N ARG A 102 0.84 -5.76 14.52
CA ARG A 102 1.30 -4.78 15.53
C ARG A 102 1.25 -5.42 16.91
N THR A 103 2.25 -5.15 17.74
CA THR A 103 2.31 -5.67 19.11
C THR A 103 1.37 -4.94 20.06
N ASP A 104 0.97 -3.72 19.71
CA ASP A 104 0.04 -2.87 20.47
C ASP A 104 -1.45 -3.17 20.20
N GLN A 105 -1.76 -4.32 19.60
CA GLN A 105 -3.11 -4.74 19.22
C GLN A 105 -3.81 -3.86 18.16
N GLY A 106 -3.11 -2.86 17.60
CA GLY A 106 -3.63 -2.05 16.51
C GLY A 106 -3.65 -2.79 15.15
N THR A 107 -4.34 -2.21 14.18
CA THR A 107 -4.28 -2.66 12.78
C THR A 107 -3.25 -1.85 11.99
N LEU A 108 -2.51 -2.50 11.11
CA LEU A 108 -1.59 -1.83 10.19
C LEU A 108 -2.41 -1.18 9.06
N LYS A 109 -2.27 0.14 8.91
CA LYS A 109 -3.05 0.91 7.91
C LYS A 109 -2.29 0.97 6.58
N PRO A 110 -2.96 0.88 5.42
CA PRO A 110 -2.33 1.17 4.15
C PRO A 110 -1.60 2.52 4.17
N GLY A 111 -0.43 2.58 3.53
CA GLY A 111 0.46 3.73 3.54
C GLY A 111 1.41 3.77 4.73
N THR A 112 1.28 2.89 5.73
CA THR A 112 2.23 2.81 6.85
C THR A 112 3.58 2.27 6.35
N ALA A 113 4.68 2.89 6.77
CA ALA A 113 6.01 2.35 6.50
C ALA A 113 6.31 1.19 7.47
N VAL A 114 6.94 0.14 6.97
CA VAL A 114 7.42 -1.00 7.76
C VAL A 114 8.94 -1.08 7.64
N PHE A 115 9.60 -1.43 8.74
CA PHE A 115 11.05 -1.28 8.87
C PHE A 115 11.69 -2.58 9.36
N VAL A 116 12.95 -2.77 9.01
CA VAL A 116 13.82 -3.82 9.52
C VAL A 116 14.82 -3.20 10.50
N TRP A 117 14.82 -3.69 11.72
CA TRP A 117 15.82 -3.35 12.74
C TRP A 117 16.89 -4.45 12.78
N ASN A 118 18.17 -4.06 12.73
CA ASN A 118 19.30 -5.01 12.73
C ASN A 118 20.05 -5.10 14.07
N GLY A 119 19.54 -4.48 15.13
CA GLY A 119 20.21 -4.38 16.43
C GLY A 119 20.86 -3.02 16.70
N SER A 120 21.11 -2.21 15.66
CA SER A 120 21.76 -0.89 15.81
C SER A 120 21.03 0.24 15.11
N ASN A 121 20.47 -0.01 13.92
CA ASN A 121 19.72 0.98 13.16
C ASN A 121 18.56 0.33 12.37
N TYR A 122 17.66 1.16 11.87
CA TYR A 122 16.67 0.72 10.89
C TYR A 122 17.32 0.65 9.52
N SER A 123 17.68 -0.56 9.10
CA SER A 123 18.51 -0.83 7.92
C SER A 123 17.72 -0.89 6.61
N HIS A 124 16.40 -1.05 6.69
CA HIS A 124 15.55 -1.19 5.53
C HIS A 124 14.13 -0.72 5.80
N VAL A 125 13.42 -0.30 4.74
CA VAL A 125 12.05 0.20 4.80
C VAL A 125 11.23 -0.25 3.58
N GLY A 126 9.95 -0.51 3.77
CA GLY A 126 8.95 -0.77 2.73
C GLY A 126 7.62 -0.11 3.05
N LEU A 127 6.75 0.06 2.05
CA LEU A 127 5.43 0.66 2.22
C LEU A 127 4.36 -0.45 2.29
N TYR A 128 3.62 -0.52 3.39
CA TYR A 128 2.47 -1.41 3.49
C TYR A 128 1.33 -0.91 2.60
N ALA A 129 0.95 -1.72 1.61
CA ALA A 129 -0.03 -1.35 0.58
C ALA A 129 -1.46 -1.85 0.90
N GLY A 130 -1.66 -2.53 2.04
CA GLY A 130 -2.88 -3.24 2.37
C GLY A 130 -2.78 -4.75 2.13
N ASP A 131 -3.75 -5.51 2.64
CA ASP A 131 -3.92 -6.96 2.40
C ASP A 131 -2.66 -7.81 2.62
N GLY A 132 -1.84 -7.45 3.61
CA GLY A 132 -0.60 -8.16 3.90
C GLY A 132 0.56 -7.88 2.94
N ILE A 133 0.38 -6.99 1.96
CA ILE A 133 1.37 -6.67 0.91
C ILE A 133 2.21 -5.46 1.32
N VAL A 134 3.52 -5.55 1.06
CA VAL A 134 4.49 -4.47 1.19
C VAL A 134 5.15 -4.25 -0.17
N ILE A 135 5.23 -3.02 -0.63
CA ILE A 135 6.02 -2.62 -1.80
C ILE A 135 7.36 -2.05 -1.31
N GLU A 136 8.47 -2.54 -1.84
CA GLU A 136 9.81 -2.16 -1.40
C GLU A 136 10.83 -2.20 -2.54
N ALA A 137 11.88 -1.37 -2.45
CA ALA A 137 13.06 -1.51 -3.30
C ALA A 137 14.06 -2.47 -2.62
N MET A 138 14.12 -3.72 -3.09
CA MET A 138 14.78 -4.84 -2.39
C MET A 138 16.12 -5.24 -3.01
N GLY A 139 17.10 -4.34 -2.91
CA GLY A 139 18.47 -4.61 -3.32
C GLY A 139 18.66 -4.73 -4.83
N THR A 140 19.92 -4.65 -5.26
CA THR A 140 20.28 -4.56 -6.68
C THR A 140 19.83 -5.77 -7.49
N ILE A 141 19.61 -6.93 -6.86
CA ILE A 141 19.15 -8.14 -7.56
C ILE A 141 17.67 -8.05 -7.95
N LYS A 142 16.80 -7.44 -7.15
CA LYS A 142 15.35 -7.47 -7.41
C LYS A 142 14.75 -6.15 -7.86
N GLY A 143 15.33 -5.01 -7.46
CA GLY A 143 14.70 -3.72 -7.74
C GLY A 143 13.45 -3.52 -6.87
N VAL A 144 12.48 -2.75 -7.37
CA VAL A 144 11.18 -2.56 -6.73
C VAL A 144 10.33 -3.82 -6.91
N THR A 145 9.79 -4.34 -5.81
CA THR A 145 9.06 -5.60 -5.78
C THR A 145 8.05 -5.62 -4.61
N THR A 146 7.26 -6.68 -4.54
CA THR A 146 6.32 -6.92 -3.44
C THR A 146 6.79 -8.04 -2.53
N THR A 147 6.60 -7.88 -1.22
CA THR A 147 6.72 -8.96 -0.25
C THR A 147 5.53 -9.00 0.69
N LYS A 148 5.46 -10.04 1.53
CA LYS A 148 4.45 -10.13 2.58
C LYS A 148 4.94 -9.42 3.83
N VAL A 149 4.07 -8.68 4.49
CA VAL A 149 4.34 -8.11 5.82
C VAL A 149 4.58 -9.21 6.87
N SER A 150 4.03 -10.41 6.63
CA SER A 150 4.24 -11.60 7.46
C SER A 150 5.53 -12.37 7.16
N ALA A 151 6.39 -11.91 6.24
CA ALA A 151 7.64 -12.58 5.86
C ALA A 151 8.73 -12.59 6.96
N GLY A 152 8.39 -12.22 8.20
CA GLY A 152 9.26 -12.32 9.38
C GLY A 152 10.38 -11.28 9.49
N LYS A 153 10.77 -10.61 8.39
CA LYS A 153 11.83 -9.59 8.42
C LYS A 153 11.39 -8.23 8.98
N TRP A 154 10.09 -7.91 8.89
CA TRP A 154 9.56 -6.62 9.30
C TRP A 154 9.36 -6.60 10.81
N THR A 155 10.16 -5.79 11.51
CA THR A 155 10.17 -5.75 12.98
C THR A 155 9.50 -4.51 13.54
N HIS A 156 9.32 -3.45 12.74
CA HIS A 156 8.71 -2.20 13.19
C HIS A 156 7.80 -1.60 12.13
N TRP A 157 6.89 -0.74 12.57
CA TRP A 157 6.00 0.05 11.72
C TRP A 157 6.07 1.53 12.12
N GLY A 158 5.73 2.42 11.18
CA GLY A 158 5.65 3.85 11.44
C GLY A 158 4.73 4.57 10.46
N GLU A 159 3.77 5.32 11.00
CA GLU A 159 2.93 6.27 10.27
C GLU A 159 3.74 7.54 10.00
N LEU A 160 3.86 7.91 8.73
CA LEU A 160 4.73 8.99 8.26
C LEU A 160 4.12 10.40 8.44
N THR A 161 4.91 11.35 8.92
CA THR A 161 4.57 12.77 8.97
C THR A 161 4.14 13.27 7.59
N GLY A 162 3.04 14.01 7.53
CA GLY A 162 2.51 14.57 6.28
C GLY A 162 1.64 13.59 5.46
N VAL A 163 1.50 12.34 5.91
CA VAL A 163 0.53 11.37 5.38
C VAL A 163 -0.70 11.31 6.30
N GLU A 164 -1.88 11.35 5.69
CA GLU A 164 -3.15 11.38 6.42
C GLU A 164 -3.63 9.97 6.76
N TYR A 165 -3.19 9.44 7.91
CA TYR A 165 -3.69 8.16 8.45
C TYR A 165 -4.96 8.30 9.29
N ASN A 166 -5.33 9.55 9.57
CA ASN A 166 -6.45 9.96 10.39
C ASN A 166 -7.46 10.67 9.49
N SER A 167 -8.03 9.95 8.53
CA SER A 167 -9.37 10.31 8.08
C SER A 167 -10.36 9.57 8.98
N GLU A 168 -10.47 9.99 10.24
CA GLU A 168 -11.83 10.20 10.69
C GLU A 168 -12.29 11.42 9.91
N PHE A 169 -13.25 11.17 9.02
CA PHE A 169 -14.20 12.14 8.47
C PHE A 169 -14.05 13.54 9.08
N ARG A 170 -13.66 14.56 8.29
CA ARG A 170 -13.80 15.96 8.71
C ARG A 170 -15.29 16.24 8.89
N ILE A 171 -15.81 16.02 10.10
CA ILE A 171 -17.16 16.41 10.50
C ILE A 171 -17.20 17.94 10.46
N HIS A 172 -17.83 18.50 9.42
CA HIS A 172 -18.66 19.69 9.65
C HIS A 172 -19.91 19.18 10.36
N ASN A 173 -20.08 19.67 11.58
CA ASN A 173 -21.08 19.29 12.54
C ASN A 173 -22.47 19.74 12.05
N SER A 174 -23.34 18.79 11.68
CA SER A 174 -24.75 18.81 12.09
C SER A 174 -25.36 17.41 11.93
N GLU A 175 -25.29 16.68 13.04
CA GLU A 175 -26.37 15.80 13.55
C GLU A 175 -26.68 14.45 12.86
N LEU A 176 -26.45 13.39 13.67
CA LEU A 176 -27.13 12.08 13.76
C LEU A 176 -26.45 10.84 13.11
N ASN A 177 -25.85 10.04 14.01
CA ASN A 177 -25.85 8.57 14.03
C ASN A 177 -25.08 7.79 12.94
N GLY A 178 -23.79 7.59 13.22
CA GLY A 178 -23.07 6.31 13.13
C GLY A 178 -23.39 5.30 12.02
N VAL A 179 -22.77 5.45 10.84
CA VAL A 179 -22.26 4.37 9.99
C VAL A 179 -21.04 4.94 9.25
N ARG A 180 -19.93 4.21 9.16
CA ARG A 180 -18.79 4.59 8.30
C ARG A 180 -19.33 4.77 6.86
N GLU A 181 -19.38 6.00 6.33
CA GLU A 181 -19.89 6.21 4.97
C GLU A 181 -18.95 5.58 3.95
N ARG A 182 -19.29 4.36 3.54
CA ARG A 182 -18.70 3.72 2.38
C ARG A 182 -19.19 4.42 1.13
N LYS A 183 -18.25 4.78 0.25
CA LYS A 183 -18.54 5.39 -1.05
C LYS A 183 -19.57 4.56 -1.80
N THR A 184 -20.60 5.22 -2.34
CA THR A 184 -21.56 4.56 -3.24
C THR A 184 -20.83 4.13 -4.52
N ILE A 185 -20.86 2.84 -4.82
CA ILE A 185 -20.22 2.25 -6.01
C ILE A 185 -21.26 1.61 -6.92
N ARG A 186 -20.94 1.57 -8.21
CA ARG A 186 -21.79 1.05 -9.30
C ARG A 186 -20.92 0.57 -10.47
N LYS A 187 -21.53 -0.08 -11.46
CA LYS A 187 -20.83 -0.52 -12.68
C LYS A 187 -19.89 0.58 -13.23
N GLY A 188 -18.64 0.20 -13.50
CA GLY A 188 -17.57 1.11 -13.95
C GLY A 188 -16.76 1.76 -12.82
N SER A 189 -17.19 1.62 -11.56
CA SER A 189 -16.36 2.00 -10.40
C SER A 189 -15.12 1.10 -10.31
N ARG A 190 -14.03 1.64 -9.75
CA ARG A 190 -12.78 0.91 -9.55
C ARG A 190 -12.15 1.26 -8.20
N GLY A 191 -11.29 0.37 -7.69
CA GLY A 191 -10.46 0.62 -6.51
C GLY A 191 -10.90 -0.12 -5.25
N ALA A 192 -10.41 0.32 -4.09
CA ALA A 192 -10.50 -0.40 -2.83
C ALA A 192 -11.96 -0.71 -2.40
N SER A 193 -12.89 0.24 -2.56
CA SER A 193 -14.30 0.00 -2.23
C SER A 193 -14.94 -1.09 -3.10
N VAL A 194 -14.50 -1.25 -4.35
CA VAL A 194 -14.99 -2.34 -5.20
C VAL A 194 -14.44 -3.68 -4.73
N ARG A 195 -13.16 -3.74 -4.34
CA ARG A 195 -12.57 -4.96 -3.76
C ARG A 195 -13.26 -5.36 -2.46
N GLU A 196 -13.57 -4.40 -1.59
CA GLU A 196 -14.34 -4.64 -0.36
C GLU A 196 -15.72 -5.22 -0.68
N CYS A 197 -16.45 -4.62 -1.62
CA CYS A 197 -17.75 -5.13 -2.05
C CYS A 197 -17.66 -6.54 -2.63
N GLN A 198 -16.72 -6.79 -3.54
CA GLN A 198 -16.50 -8.10 -4.14
C GLN A 198 -16.17 -9.16 -3.09
N THR A 199 -15.36 -8.80 -2.09
CA THR A 199 -15.00 -9.68 -0.98
C THR A 199 -16.22 -10.05 -0.14
N LEU A 200 -17.05 -9.06 0.22
CA LEU A 200 -18.24 -9.29 1.03
C LEU A 200 -19.29 -10.11 0.28
N LEU A 201 -19.42 -9.90 -1.04
CA LEU A 201 -20.30 -10.69 -1.89
C LEU A 201 -19.86 -12.16 -1.95
N GLU A 202 -18.58 -12.43 -2.19
CA GLU A 202 -18.02 -13.80 -2.17
C GLU A 202 -18.23 -14.47 -0.81
N GLN A 203 -18.00 -13.75 0.29
CA GLN A 203 -18.24 -14.24 1.65
C GLN A 203 -19.72 -14.56 1.91
N ALA A 204 -20.63 -13.77 1.34
CA ALA A 204 -22.06 -14.00 1.40
C ALA A 204 -22.55 -15.06 0.39
N GLY A 205 -21.64 -15.70 -0.37
CA GLY A 205 -21.95 -16.78 -1.32
C GLY A 205 -22.31 -16.32 -2.73
N TYR A 206 -22.14 -15.02 -3.05
CA TYR A 206 -22.42 -14.46 -4.36
C TYR A 206 -21.14 -14.37 -5.18
N SER A 207 -21.02 -15.25 -6.19
CA SER A 207 -19.84 -15.25 -7.06
C SER A 207 -19.72 -13.94 -7.85
N VAL A 208 -18.55 -13.32 -7.83
CA VAL A 208 -18.25 -12.08 -8.57
C VAL A 208 -17.62 -12.31 -9.94
N GLY A 209 -17.69 -13.55 -10.43
CA GLY A 209 -17.27 -13.95 -11.78
C GLY A 209 -15.83 -14.42 -11.89
N THR A 210 -15.41 -14.69 -13.13
CA THR A 210 -14.15 -15.38 -13.46
C THR A 210 -12.89 -14.65 -12.98
N TYR A 211 -12.94 -13.32 -12.86
CA TYR A 211 -11.80 -12.50 -12.44
C TYR A 211 -11.71 -12.28 -10.92
N GLY A 212 -12.72 -12.72 -10.16
CA GLY A 212 -12.73 -12.63 -8.70
C GLY A 212 -12.63 -11.19 -8.17
N ILE A 213 -11.86 -11.00 -7.09
CA ILE A 213 -11.68 -9.71 -6.41
C ILE A 213 -10.59 -8.90 -7.14
N ASP A 214 -10.95 -8.32 -8.28
CA ASP A 214 -10.05 -7.54 -9.14
C ASP A 214 -10.14 -6.01 -8.89
N GLY A 215 -11.12 -5.56 -8.10
CA GLY A 215 -11.36 -4.16 -7.83
C GLY A 215 -11.95 -3.38 -9.00
N GLU A 216 -12.49 -4.07 -10.01
CA GLU A 216 -13.24 -3.49 -11.11
C GLU A 216 -14.72 -3.88 -11.03
N PHE A 217 -15.60 -2.87 -10.98
CA PHE A 217 -17.04 -3.13 -10.88
C PHE A 217 -17.58 -3.45 -12.27
N GLY A 218 -17.30 -4.67 -12.72
CA GLY A 218 -17.68 -5.20 -14.02
C GLY A 218 -19.11 -5.74 -14.09
N LYS A 219 -19.41 -6.44 -15.19
CA LYS A 219 -20.71 -7.08 -15.42
C LYS A 219 -21.03 -8.17 -14.37
N ASP A 220 -20.01 -8.89 -13.91
CA ASP A 220 -20.19 -10.03 -13.01
C ASP A 220 -20.42 -9.54 -11.56
N THR A 221 -19.65 -8.54 -11.11
CA THR A 221 -19.92 -7.84 -9.83
C THR A 221 -21.31 -7.19 -9.81
N LEU A 222 -21.77 -6.63 -10.94
CA LEU A 222 -23.13 -6.09 -11.05
C LEU A 222 -24.19 -7.18 -10.89
N ALA A 223 -24.00 -8.35 -11.50
CA ALA A 223 -24.90 -9.48 -11.35
C ALA A 223 -24.96 -9.95 -9.88
N ALA A 224 -23.80 -10.09 -9.23
CA ALA A 224 -23.69 -10.46 -7.82
C ALA A 224 -24.39 -9.46 -6.89
N VAL A 225 -24.20 -8.15 -7.10
CA VAL A 225 -24.87 -7.11 -6.30
C VAL A 225 -26.38 -7.17 -6.46
N LYS A 226 -26.88 -7.38 -7.69
CA LYS A 226 -28.33 -7.46 -7.93
C LYS A 226 -28.95 -8.70 -7.28
N ALA A 227 -28.27 -9.84 -7.36
CA ALA A 227 -28.69 -11.07 -6.67
C ALA A 227 -28.74 -10.84 -5.15
N PHE A 228 -27.67 -10.30 -4.57
CA PHE A 228 -27.64 -9.95 -3.14
C PHE A 228 -28.76 -8.98 -2.74
N GLN A 229 -28.98 -7.91 -3.51
CA GLN A 229 -30.05 -6.97 -3.24
C GLN A 229 -31.43 -7.63 -3.28
N GLN A 230 -31.66 -8.55 -4.22
CA GLN A 230 -32.91 -9.28 -4.34
C GLN A 230 -33.15 -10.18 -3.13
N ASP A 231 -32.15 -10.96 -2.74
CA ASP A 231 -32.25 -11.94 -1.65
C ASP A 231 -32.40 -11.26 -0.28
N HIS A 232 -31.89 -10.04 -0.12
CA HIS A 232 -31.99 -9.24 1.10
C HIS A 232 -33.14 -8.22 1.09
N GLY A 233 -34.08 -8.31 0.13
CA GLY A 233 -35.26 -7.43 0.08
C GLY A 233 -34.94 -5.94 -0.15
N LEU A 234 -33.77 -5.66 -0.73
CA LEU A 234 -33.33 -4.31 -1.08
C LEU A 234 -33.83 -3.92 -2.47
N LYS A 235 -33.74 -2.62 -2.79
CA LYS A 235 -33.98 -2.14 -4.14
C LYS A 235 -32.92 -2.74 -5.10
N VAL A 236 -33.37 -3.49 -6.10
CA VAL A 236 -32.51 -4.17 -7.08
C VAL A 236 -32.06 -3.22 -8.20
N ASP A 237 -31.29 -2.20 -7.84
CA ASP A 237 -30.76 -1.21 -8.78
C ASP A 237 -29.30 -1.46 -9.20
N GLY A 238 -28.62 -2.42 -8.58
CA GLY A 238 -27.22 -2.73 -8.83
C GLY A 238 -26.25 -1.67 -8.30
N ILE A 239 -26.71 -0.76 -7.44
CA ILE A 239 -25.91 0.29 -6.82
C ILE A 239 -25.66 -0.08 -5.36
N VAL A 240 -24.39 -0.14 -4.97
CA VAL A 240 -24.01 -0.41 -3.57
C VAL A 240 -23.96 0.94 -2.85
N GLY A 241 -25.14 1.39 -2.42
CA GLY A 241 -25.32 2.56 -1.55
C GLY A 241 -25.34 2.18 -0.07
N PRO A 242 -25.58 3.15 0.84
CA PRO A 242 -25.52 2.93 2.30
C PRO A 242 -26.34 1.73 2.79
N LYS A 243 -27.54 1.50 2.24
CA LYS A 243 -28.40 0.36 2.61
C LYS A 243 -27.80 -0.99 2.21
N THR A 244 -27.27 -1.10 1.00
CA THR A 244 -26.59 -2.32 0.52
C THR A 244 -25.30 -2.55 1.30
N TRP A 245 -24.56 -1.48 1.63
CA TRP A 245 -23.37 -1.56 2.47
C TRP A 245 -23.66 -2.06 3.88
N ALA A 246 -24.75 -1.60 4.50
CA ALA A 246 -25.18 -2.08 5.81
C ALA A 246 -25.47 -3.59 5.76
N ALA A 247 -26.32 -4.02 4.82
CA ALA A 247 -26.69 -5.41 4.65
C ALA A 247 -25.49 -6.34 4.38
N LEU A 248 -24.53 -5.92 3.55
CA LEU A 248 -23.30 -6.68 3.27
C LEU A 248 -22.42 -6.87 4.52
N THR A 249 -22.57 -6.03 5.54
CA THR A 249 -21.77 -6.10 6.77
C THR A 249 -22.47 -6.69 7.98
N GLU A 250 -23.80 -6.73 7.98
CA GLU A 250 -24.59 -7.38 9.04
C GLU A 250 -24.44 -8.91 9.03
N GLY A 251 -24.17 -9.52 7.87
CA GLY A 251 -23.91 -10.96 7.73
C GLY A 251 -22.65 -11.49 8.45
N ARG A 252 -21.92 -10.64 9.18
CA ARG A 252 -20.68 -10.96 9.88
C ARG A 252 -20.85 -11.17 11.40
N GLY A 253 -22.09 -11.12 11.90
CA GLY A 253 -22.42 -11.14 13.34
C GLY A 253 -22.99 -12.45 13.90
N GLY A 254 -22.95 -13.56 13.15
CA GLY A 254 -23.54 -14.83 13.59
C GLY A 254 -22.66 -16.03 13.28
N ASP A 255 -21.65 -16.26 14.11
CA ASP A 255 -21.04 -17.58 14.34
C ASP A 255 -20.21 -17.49 15.64
N GLU A 256 -20.93 -17.33 16.76
CA GLU A 256 -20.50 -17.78 18.08
C GLU A 256 -21.71 -18.45 18.73
N SER A 257 -21.81 -19.77 18.55
CA SER A 257 -22.59 -20.69 19.38
C SER A 257 -21.79 -21.95 19.63
#